data_AF-A6F344-F1
#
_entry.id   AF-A6F344-F1
#
_cell.length_a   1.000
_cell.length_b   1.000
_cell.length_c   1.000
_cell.angle_alpha   90.00
_cell.angle_beta   90.00
_cell.angle_gamma   90.00
#
_symmetry.space_group_name_H-M   'P 1'
#
loop_
_entity.id
_entity.type
_entity.pdbx_description
1 polymer ?
#
loop_
_entity_poly.entity_id
_entity_poly.type
_entity_poly.pdbx_seq_one_letter_code
_entity_poly.pdbx_strand_id
1 'polypeptide(L)'
;MDKHTQPQPGPEQPRPVKLDHHDSVRSHVCQQVSTEVARLERRIETLRLTKAPHAAIMISTYERMIDRKKGFLKNWDMQDRAVY
;
A
#
# COMPACT_ATOMS: atom_id res chain seq x y z
N MET A 1 21.61 43.87 35.57
CA MET A 1 20.79 43.03 34.65
C MET A 1 21.63 42.78 33.40
N ASP A 2 21.22 41.86 32.53
CA ASP A 2 21.90 41.46 31.28
C ASP A 2 23.00 40.39 31.48
N LYS A 3 22.98 39.23 30.83
CA LYS A 3 22.14 38.67 29.76
C LYS A 3 22.24 37.14 29.83
N HIS A 4 21.13 36.45 29.57
CA HIS A 4 21.08 35.00 29.53
C HIS A 4 21.92 34.39 28.40
N THR A 5 22.58 33.29 28.76
CA THR A 5 23.09 32.16 27.97
C THR A 5 22.41 31.90 26.62
N GLN A 6 23.23 31.73 25.58
CA GLN A 6 22.91 30.84 24.45
C GLN A 6 24.20 30.11 24.01
N PRO A 7 24.26 28.76 24.07
CA PRO A 7 25.38 28.03 23.48
C PRO A 7 25.22 27.97 21.95
N GLN A 8 26.27 28.36 21.23
CA GLN A 8 26.35 28.23 19.78
C GLN A 8 26.27 26.76 19.35
N PRO A 9 25.52 26.44 18.28
CA PRO A 9 25.60 25.12 17.66
C PRO A 9 26.93 24.99 16.90
N GLY A 10 27.75 24.00 17.27
CA GLY A 10 28.97 23.63 16.56
C GLY A 10 28.69 23.10 15.15
N PRO A 11 29.74 22.79 14.36
CA PRO A 11 29.61 22.48 12.94
C PRO A 11 28.62 21.33 12.74
N GLU A 12 27.54 21.61 12.02
CA GLU A 12 26.45 20.68 11.76
C GLU A 12 27.02 19.42 11.08
N GLN A 13 27.08 18.31 11.82
CA GLN A 13 27.36 17.02 11.21
C GLN A 13 26.31 16.77 10.12
N PRO A 14 26.70 16.30 8.91
CA PRO A 14 25.75 16.04 7.85
C PRO A 14 24.69 15.07 8.36
N ARG A 15 23.45 15.53 8.47
CA ARG A 15 22.33 14.65 8.84
C ARG A 15 22.27 13.56 7.77
N PRO A 16 22.28 12.26 8.13
CA PRO A 16 22.14 11.20 7.16
C PRO A 16 20.72 11.26 6.58
N VAL A 17 20.58 11.94 5.44
CA VAL A 17 19.32 12.00 4.69
C VAL A 17 19.13 10.66 4.00
N LYS A 18 18.28 9.79 4.55
CA LYS A 18 17.90 8.52 3.93
C LYS A 18 16.92 8.79 2.77
N LEU A 19 17.47 9.11 1.61
CA LEU A 19 16.72 9.32 0.36
C LEU A 19 16.03 8.04 -0.15
N ASP A 20 16.49 6.86 0.29
CA ASP A 20 15.97 5.57 -0.17
C ASP A 20 14.70 5.09 0.57
N HIS A 21 14.21 5.85 1.57
CA HIS A 21 12.97 5.52 2.28
C HIS A 21 11.75 6.08 1.56
N HIS A 22 11.24 5.32 0.60
CA HIS A 22 9.97 5.59 -0.06
C HIS A 22 8.76 5.01 0.70
N ASP A 23 8.75 5.13 2.02
CA ASP A 23 7.69 4.54 2.86
C ASP A 23 6.31 5.10 2.54
N SER A 24 6.21 6.39 2.22
CA SER A 24 4.96 7.02 1.77
C SER A 24 4.45 6.41 0.46
N VAL A 25 5.34 6.17 -0.50
CA VAL A 25 5.01 5.52 -1.78
C VAL A 25 4.59 4.07 -1.54
N ARG A 26 5.33 3.33 -0.71
CA ARG A 26 5.00 1.94 -0.36
C ARG A 26 3.64 1.84 0.31
N SER A 27 3.35 2.71 1.27
CA SER A 27 2.04 2.78 1.94
C SER A 27 0.93 3.11 0.97
N HIS A 28 1.14 4.10 0.10
CA HIS A 28 0.16 4.50 -0.90
C HIS A 28 -0.14 3.35 -1.88
N VAL A 29 0.90 2.69 -2.39
CA VAL A 29 0.76 1.52 -3.27
C VAL A 29 0.02 0.39 -2.56
N CYS A 30 0.37 0.08 -1.31
CA CYS A 30 -0.30 -0.96 -0.54
C CYS A 30 -1.80 -0.66 -0.35
N GLN A 31 -2.13 0.58 0.02
CA GLN A 31 -3.53 1.01 0.18
C GLN A 31 -4.31 0.95 -1.14
N GLN A 32 -3.71 1.41 -2.24
CA GLN A 32 -4.32 1.37 -3.57
C GLN A 32 -4.59 -0.07 -4.01
N VAL A 33 -3.59 -0.95 -3.91
CA VAL A 33 -3.74 -2.35 -4.31
C VAL A 33 -4.76 -3.06 -3.44
N SER A 34 -4.76 -2.82 -2.13
CA SER A 34 -5.74 -3.41 -1.19
C SER A 34 -7.17 -2.94 -1.48
N THR A 35 -7.35 -1.65 -1.75
CA THR A 35 -8.66 -1.08 -2.14
C THR A 35 -9.17 -1.71 -3.44
N GLU A 36 -8.29 -1.89 -4.41
CA GLU A 36 -8.64 -2.53 -5.68
C GLU A 36 -8.98 -4.03 -5.52
N VAL A 37 -8.26 -4.75 -4.65
CA VAL A 37 -8.61 -6.13 -4.29
C VAL A 37 -10.02 -6.20 -3.71
N ALA A 38 -10.32 -5.36 -2.71
CA ALA A 38 -11.65 -5.33 -2.08
C ALA A 38 -12.77 -5.00 -3.09
N ARG A 39 -12.49 -4.09 -4.05
CA ARG A 39 -13.42 -3.76 -5.14
C ARG A 39 -13.70 -4.95 -6.05
N LEU A 40 -12.66 -5.70 -6.42
CA LEU A 40 -12.79 -6.90 -7.26
C LEU A 40 -13.55 -8.02 -6.53
N GLU A 41 -13.27 -8.22 -5.24
CA GLU A 41 -13.97 -9.22 -4.41
C GLU A 41 -15.48 -8.91 -4.32
N ARG A 42 -15.86 -7.65 -4.07
CA ARG A 42 -17.27 -7.21 -4.09
C ARG A 42 -17.92 -7.41 -5.47
N ARG A 43 -17.18 -7.18 -6.55
CA ARG A 43 -17.70 -7.40 -7.90
C ARG A 43 -17.96 -8.89 -8.17
N ILE A 44 -17.06 -9.77 -7.73
CA ILE A 44 -17.25 -11.22 -7.80
C ILE A 44 -18.50 -11.64 -7.03
N GLU A 45 -18.72 -11.13 -5.83
CA GLU A 45 -19.90 -11.43 -5.03
C GLU A 45 -21.19 -11.07 -5.78
N THR A 46 -21.25 -9.87 -6.36
CA THR A 46 -22.39 -9.44 -7.19
C THR A 46 -22.62 -10.38 -8.38
N LEU A 47 -21.54 -10.76 -9.07
CA LEU A 47 -21.62 -11.66 -10.24
C LEU A 47 -22.11 -13.06 -9.88
N ARG A 48 -21.74 -13.58 -8.70
CA ARG A 48 -22.23 -14.87 -8.20
C ARG A 48 -23.76 -14.84 -7.97
N LEU A 49 -24.32 -13.69 -7.60
CA LEU A 49 -25.77 -13.51 -7.43
C LEU A 49 -26.52 -13.36 -8.77
N THR A 50 -25.89 -12.81 -9.81
CA THR A 50 -26.58 -12.46 -11.06
C THR A 50 -26.92 -13.68 -11.93
N LYS A 51 -26.33 -14.85 -11.66
CA LYS A 51 -26.52 -16.13 -12.40
C LYS A 51 -26.46 -16.00 -13.94
N ALA A 52 -25.71 -15.03 -14.45
CA ALA A 52 -25.57 -14.82 -15.89
C ALA A 52 -24.59 -15.84 -16.51
N PRO A 53 -24.80 -16.30 -17.76
CA PRO A 53 -23.94 -17.32 -18.38
C PRO A 53 -22.48 -16.88 -18.53
N HIS A 54 -22.22 -15.59 -18.69
CA HIS A 54 -20.88 -15.02 -18.81
C HIS A 54 -20.23 -14.70 -17.44
N ALA A 55 -20.95 -14.89 -16.32
CA ALA A 55 -20.46 -14.57 -14.98
C ALA A 55 -19.23 -15.41 -14.60
N ALA A 56 -19.22 -16.70 -14.94
CA ALA A 56 -18.10 -17.60 -14.62
C ALA A 56 -16.77 -17.09 -15.21
N ILE A 57 -16.77 -16.67 -16.47
CA ILE A 57 -15.57 -16.15 -17.15
C ILE A 57 -15.08 -14.85 -16.49
N MET A 58 -16.00 -13.94 -16.16
CA MET A 58 -15.64 -12.69 -15.47
C MET A 58 -15.10 -12.95 -14.06
N ILE A 59 -15.72 -13.87 -13.31
CA ILE A 59 -15.28 -14.27 -11.97
C ILE A 59 -13.84 -14.80 -12.04
N SER A 60 -13.56 -15.77 -12.91
CA SER A 60 -12.20 -16.32 -13.05
C SER A 60 -11.17 -15.28 -13.49
N THR A 61 -11.60 -14.30 -14.30
CA THR A 61 -10.74 -13.18 -14.70
C THR A 61 -10.39 -12.29 -13.51
N TYR A 62 -11.39 -11.93 -12.69
CA TYR A 62 -11.17 -11.10 -11.50
C TYR A 62 -10.40 -11.84 -10.40
N GLU A 63 -10.63 -13.13 -10.20
CA GLU A 63 -9.84 -13.97 -9.29
C GLU A 63 -8.35 -13.94 -9.68
N ARG A 64 -8.04 -14.13 -10.97
CA ARG A 64 -6.65 -14.01 -11.47
C ARG A 64 -6.05 -12.61 -11.27
N MET A 65 -6.86 -11.55 -11.38
CA MET A 65 -6.40 -10.18 -11.10
C MET A 65 -6.11 -9.97 -9.60
N ILE A 66 -6.93 -10.56 -8.72
CA ILE A 66 -6.72 -10.55 -7.27
C ILE A 66 -5.45 -11.30 -6.93
N ASP A 67 -5.24 -12.50 -7.47
CA ASP A 67 -4.04 -13.30 -7.20
C ASP A 67 -2.76 -12.55 -7.58
N ARG A 68 -2.75 -11.89 -8.74
CA ARG A 68 -1.62 -11.05 -9.16
C ARG A 68 -1.39 -9.86 -8.24
N LYS A 69 -2.46 -9.22 -7.75
CA LYS A 69 -2.38 -8.08 -6.82
C LYS A 69 -1.89 -8.49 -5.43
N LYS A 70 -2.44 -9.58 -4.88
CA LYS A 70 -1.99 -10.16 -3.60
C LYS A 70 -0.55 -10.68 -3.72
N GLY A 71 -0.21 -11.33 -4.82
CA GLY A 71 1.15 -11.77 -5.13
C GLY A 71 2.14 -10.60 -5.25
N PHE A 72 1.73 -9.49 -5.87
CA PHE A 72 2.54 -8.26 -5.90
C PHE A 72 2.85 -7.75 -4.48
N LEU A 73 1.84 -7.64 -3.61
CA LEU A 73 2.06 -7.19 -2.23
C LEU A 73 2.96 -8.14 -1.43
N LYS A 74 2.79 -9.46 -1.62
CA LYS A 74 3.63 -10.48 -0.97
C LYS A 74 5.09 -10.37 -1.42
N ASN A 75 5.32 -10.31 -2.73
CA ASN A 75 6.67 -10.27 -3.31
C ASN A 75 7.41 -8.98 -2.96
N TRP A 76 6.68 -7.92 -2.62
CA TRP A 76 7.25 -6.62 -2.28
C TRP A 76 7.31 -6.34 -0.77
N ASP A 77 7.05 -7.36 0.06
CA ASP A 77 7.02 -7.28 1.53
C ASP A 77 6.08 -6.17 2.05
N MET A 78 4.97 -5.94 1.33
CA MET A 78 3.98 -4.91 1.65
C MET A 78 2.79 -5.45 2.44
N GLN A 79 2.78 -6.76 2.75
CA GLN A 79 1.63 -7.46 3.31
C GLN A 79 1.46 -7.24 4.83
N ASP A 80 2.54 -6.96 5.56
CA ASP A 80 2.55 -6.78 7.02
C ASP A 80 2.05 -5.39 7.49
N ARG A 81 1.86 -4.42 6.57
CA ARG A 81 1.45 -3.05 6.92
C ARG A 81 -0.03 -2.74 6.71
N ALA A 82 -0.82 -3.69 6.20
CA ALA A 82 -2.26 -3.51 5.99
C ALA A 82 -3.11 -3.83 7.24
N VAL A 83 -2.46 -4.22 8.36
CA VAL A 83 -3.11 -4.61 9.62
C VAL A 83 -2.70 -3.65 10.74
N TYR A 84 -3.07 -2.38 10.66
CA TYR A 84 -3.11 -1.45 11.80
C TYR A 84 -4.17 -0.37 11.57
#